data_AF-A0AAN6GDJ5-F1
#
_entry.id   AF-A0AAN6GDJ5-F1
#
_cell.length_a   1.000
_cell.length_b   1.000
_cell.length_c   1.000
_cell.angle_alpha   90.00
_cell.angle_beta   90.00
_cell.angle_gamma   90.00
#
_symmetry.space_group_name_H-M   'P 1'
#
loop_
_entity.id
_entity.type
_entity.pdbx_description
1 polymer ?
#
loop_
_entity_poly.entity_id
_entity_poly.type
_entity_poly.pdbx_seq_one_letter_code
_entity_poly.pdbx_strand_id
1 'polypeptide(L)'
;MSMIGVNTRLLARTFARPQSGALLASRVAAAATASTSAPSPSLASQVSIRASSSKTVSFSQDESLELLNKQRSLRPTSPHLTIYQPQLTWLASIANRGTGVGLSVLMYGWALAYLAGPYVGLDTVFSSAYLVEFASHIPFWLKTTIKAPLALAASFHTWNGFRHLAWDFGYLLSLKGAYASGYAVIAASIASTVGLLMI
;
A
#
# COMPACT_ATOMS: atom_id res chain seq x y z
N MET A 1 14.23 34.44 -3.23
CA MET A 1 13.93 35.02 -1.92
C MET A 1 13.47 33.88 -1.02
N SER A 2 14.21 33.66 0.08
CA SER A 2 14.00 32.72 1.19
C SER A 2 13.99 31.20 0.93
N MET A 3 15.13 30.58 1.22
CA MET A 3 15.32 29.16 1.52
C MET A 3 14.84 28.88 2.95
N ILE A 4 13.94 27.92 3.16
CA ILE A 4 13.55 27.44 4.49
C ILE A 4 14.50 26.30 4.88
N GLY A 5 15.43 26.60 5.79
CA GLY A 5 16.37 25.63 6.35
C GLY A 5 15.70 24.73 7.40
N VAL A 6 15.74 23.42 7.17
CA VAL A 6 15.32 22.41 8.15
C VAL A 6 16.54 21.97 8.95
N ASN A 7 16.50 22.22 10.27
CA ASN A 7 17.55 21.88 11.23
C ASN A 7 17.63 20.36 11.46
N THR A 8 18.70 19.72 11.01
CA THR A 8 18.94 18.25 11.05
C THR A 8 19.49 17.71 12.38
N ARG A 9 19.39 18.44 13.50
CA ARG A 9 20.06 18.06 14.76
C ARG A 9 19.20 17.38 15.84
N LEU A 10 17.93 17.02 15.56
CA LEU A 10 17.04 16.45 16.57
C LEU A 10 16.71 14.95 16.45
N LEU A 11 17.26 14.22 15.48
CA LEU A 11 16.90 12.80 15.22
C LEU A 11 18.04 11.80 15.51
N ALA A 12 18.91 12.07 16.47
CA ALA A 12 20.09 11.25 16.73
C ALA A 12 20.19 10.64 18.14
N ARG A 13 19.12 10.60 18.97
CA ARG A 13 19.26 10.21 20.38
C ARG A 13 18.25 9.23 20.99
N THR A 14 17.49 8.48 20.21
CA THR A 14 16.51 7.53 20.79
C THR A 14 16.57 6.15 20.13
N PHE A 15 17.73 5.50 20.19
CA PHE A 15 17.81 4.03 20.13
C PHE A 15 18.95 3.55 21.06
N ALA A 16 18.71 3.63 22.37
CA ALA A 16 19.51 2.94 23.37
C ALA A 16 18.87 1.58 23.69
N ARG A 17 19.61 0.52 23.40
CA ARG A 17 19.32 -0.91 23.61
C ARG A 17 19.34 -1.26 25.11
N PRO A 18 18.50 -2.17 25.64
CA PRO A 18 18.62 -2.60 27.01
C PRO A 18 19.79 -3.59 27.14
N GLN A 19 20.71 -3.33 28.06
CA GLN A 19 21.69 -4.32 28.51
C GLN A 19 21.23 -4.92 29.84
N SER A 20 21.04 -6.24 29.82
CA SER A 20 20.93 -7.08 31.00
C SER A 20 22.32 -7.25 31.62
N GLY A 21 22.46 -6.95 32.90
CA GLY A 21 23.69 -7.14 33.65
C GLY A 21 23.38 -7.17 35.14
N ALA A 22 23.26 -8.37 35.69
CA ALA A 22 23.30 -8.62 37.11
C ALA A 22 24.63 -8.10 37.68
N LEU A 23 24.63 -7.61 38.92
CA LEU A 23 25.50 -8.12 39.99
C LEU A 23 25.43 -7.26 41.27
N LEU A 24 25.52 -8.01 42.37
CA LEU A 24 26.17 -7.68 43.65
C LEU A 24 25.44 -6.82 44.67
N ALA A 25 24.92 -7.58 45.64
CA ALA A 25 24.55 -7.17 46.98
C ALA A 25 25.73 -6.55 47.75
N SER A 26 25.44 -5.51 48.51
CA SER A 26 26.21 -5.12 49.69
C SER A 26 25.23 -4.68 50.78
N ARG A 27 25.13 -5.51 51.82
CA ARG A 27 24.43 -5.19 53.06
C ARG A 27 25.23 -4.14 53.82
N VAL A 28 24.58 -3.03 54.16
CA VAL A 28 25.01 -2.16 55.25
C VAL A 28 23.81 -1.99 56.17
N ALA A 29 23.92 -2.58 57.35
CA ALA A 29 23.04 -2.32 58.47
C ALA A 29 23.47 -1.00 59.11
N ALA A 30 22.56 -0.05 59.22
CA ALA A 30 22.70 1.10 60.09
C ALA A 30 21.34 1.36 60.75
N ALA A 31 21.31 1.18 62.07
CA ALA A 31 20.19 1.48 62.92
C ALA A 31 20.03 3.00 63.05
N ALA A 32 18.83 3.51 62.83
CA ALA A 32 18.44 4.86 63.23
C ALA A 32 16.94 4.91 63.55
N THR A 33 16.67 4.95 64.86
CA THR A 33 15.62 5.72 65.56
C THR A 33 14.30 6.00 64.84
N ALA A 34 13.23 5.42 65.39
CA ALA A 34 11.85 5.76 65.09
C ALA A 34 11.57 7.24 65.34
N SER A 35 11.24 7.98 64.28
CA SER A 35 10.57 9.28 64.34
C SER A 35 9.16 9.13 63.79
N THR A 36 8.16 9.17 64.66
CA THR A 36 6.75 9.25 64.30
C THR A 36 6.44 10.60 63.66
N SER A 37 6.48 10.67 62.33
CA SER A 37 5.88 11.77 61.57
C SER A 37 4.45 11.40 61.19
N ALA A 38 3.50 12.23 61.64
CA ALA A 38 2.08 12.11 61.36
C ALA A 38 1.78 11.96 59.86
N PRO A 39 0.71 11.25 59.46
CA PRO A 39 0.33 11.13 58.06
C PRO A 39 -0.20 12.49 57.59
N SER A 40 0.47 13.08 56.60
CA SER A 40 -0.08 14.17 55.79
C SER A 40 -1.41 13.71 55.21
N PRO A 41 -2.49 14.51 55.24
CA PRO A 41 -3.71 14.12 54.55
C PRO A 41 -3.38 14.04 53.06
N SER A 42 -3.34 12.82 52.54
CA SER A 42 -3.24 12.57 51.11
C SER A 42 -4.38 13.33 50.46
N LEU A 43 -4.05 14.29 49.59
CA LEU A 43 -4.99 14.95 48.71
C LEU A 43 -5.50 13.89 47.72
N ALA A 44 -6.42 13.04 48.19
CA ALA A 44 -7.11 12.08 47.36
C ALA A 44 -7.93 12.92 46.38
N SER A 45 -7.40 13.08 45.16
CA SER A 45 -8.12 13.70 44.06
C SER A 45 -9.40 12.90 43.86
N GLN A 46 -10.51 13.40 44.40
CA GLN A 46 -11.81 12.85 44.15
C GLN A 46 -12.15 13.15 42.69
N VAL A 47 -11.67 12.29 41.79
CA VAL A 47 -12.16 12.23 40.41
C VAL A 47 -13.58 11.70 40.51
N SER A 48 -14.53 12.61 40.67
CA SER A 48 -15.95 12.31 40.57
C SER A 48 -16.21 11.91 39.13
N ILE A 49 -16.16 10.60 38.85
CA ILE A 49 -16.64 10.05 37.58
C ILE A 49 -18.16 10.22 37.60
N ARG A 50 -18.62 11.37 37.11
CA ARG A 50 -20.03 11.64 36.91
C ARG A 50 -20.49 10.70 35.81
N ALA A 51 -21.12 9.59 36.19
CA ALA A 51 -21.75 8.68 35.24
C ALA A 51 -22.81 9.46 34.46
N SER A 52 -22.50 9.84 33.21
CA SER A 52 -23.45 10.47 32.32
C SER A 52 -24.49 9.42 31.94
N SER A 53 -25.66 9.48 32.58
CA SER A 53 -26.84 8.71 32.17
C SER A 53 -27.34 9.29 30.85
N SER A 54 -26.71 8.92 29.75
CA SER A 54 -27.18 9.25 28.40
C SER A 54 -28.33 8.31 28.07
N LYS A 55 -29.53 8.84 27.84
CA LYS A 55 -30.66 8.06 27.34
C LYS A 55 -30.32 7.49 25.97
N THR A 56 -30.30 6.17 25.86
CA THR A 56 -30.19 5.48 24.57
C THR A 56 -31.53 5.59 23.85
N VAL A 57 -31.50 6.19 22.66
CA VAL A 57 -32.66 6.25 21.76
C VAL A 57 -32.46 5.21 20.67
N SER A 58 -33.47 4.37 20.42
CA SER A 58 -33.45 3.46 19.27
C SER A 58 -33.77 4.27 18.02
N PHE A 59 -32.79 4.40 17.13
CA PHE A 59 -32.98 4.97 15.80
C PHE A 59 -33.24 3.86 14.78
N SER A 60 -33.90 4.20 13.68
CA SER A 60 -33.87 3.33 12.50
C SER A 60 -32.45 3.24 11.92
N GLN A 61 -32.19 2.22 11.11
CA GLN A 61 -30.87 2.01 10.49
C GLN A 61 -30.44 3.23 9.66
N ASP A 62 -31.37 3.84 8.92
CA ASP A 62 -31.10 4.96 8.03
C ASP A 62 -30.78 6.25 8.80
N GLU A 63 -31.55 6.57 9.84
CA GLU A 63 -31.28 7.70 10.73
C GLU A 63 -29.93 7.54 11.44
N SER A 64 -29.58 6.31 11.82
CA SER A 64 -28.29 5.99 12.42
C SER A 64 -27.13 6.24 11.44
N LEU A 65 -27.29 5.83 10.18
CA LEU A 65 -26.29 6.05 9.12
C LEU A 65 -26.14 7.55 8.79
N GLU A 66 -27.25 8.28 8.72
CA GLU A 66 -27.24 9.72 8.50
C GLU A 66 -26.50 10.46 9.61
N LEU A 67 -26.81 10.13 10.88
CA LEU A 67 -26.14 10.70 12.03
C LEU A 67 -24.64 10.38 12.03
N LEU A 68 -24.27 9.13 11.75
CA LEU A 68 -22.86 8.72 11.65
C LEU A 68 -22.11 9.49 10.55
N ASN A 69 -22.72 9.65 9.37
CA ASN A 69 -22.11 10.40 8.27
C ASN A 69 -21.96 11.89 8.61
N LYS A 70 -22.97 12.49 9.24
CA LYS A 70 -22.92 13.86 9.75
C LYS A 70 -21.82 14.06 10.79
N GLN A 71 -21.57 13.07 11.64
CA GLN A 71 -20.44 13.12 12.59
C GLN A 71 -19.09 12.90 11.90
N ARG A 72 -19.01 12.05 10.88
CA ARG A 72 -17.76 11.80 10.12
C ARG A 72 -17.33 13.02 9.31
N SER A 73 -18.26 13.78 8.73
CA SER A 73 -17.92 14.98 7.93
C SER A 73 -17.29 16.10 8.75
N LEU A 74 -17.55 16.14 10.06
CA LEU A 74 -16.96 17.10 11.00
C LEU A 74 -15.54 16.71 11.44
N ARG A 75 -15.11 15.47 11.21
CA ARG A 75 -13.81 14.96 11.64
C ARG A 75 -12.85 14.94 10.46
N PRO A 76 -11.62 15.48 10.61
CA PRO A 76 -10.63 15.37 9.55
C PRO A 76 -10.27 13.90 9.32
N THR A 77 -10.08 13.51 8.06
CA THR A 77 -9.50 12.20 7.73
C THR A 77 -8.00 12.24 8.00
N SER A 78 -7.50 11.28 8.77
CA SER A 78 -6.05 11.15 8.98
C SER A 78 -5.33 10.93 7.65
N PRO A 79 -4.15 11.53 7.43
CA PRO A 79 -3.38 11.28 6.22
C PRO A 79 -3.04 9.79 6.11
N HIS A 80 -3.12 9.23 4.90
CA HIS A 80 -2.88 7.81 4.64
C HIS A 80 -1.81 7.63 3.56
N LEU A 81 -2.13 7.82 2.29
CA LEU A 81 -1.19 7.60 1.17
C LEU A 81 -0.02 8.59 1.17
N THR A 82 -0.22 9.79 1.70
CA THR A 82 0.80 10.84 1.73
C THR A 82 1.88 10.63 2.79
N ILE A 83 1.63 9.78 3.79
CA ILE A 83 2.57 9.53 4.89
C ILE A 83 2.99 8.07 5.02
N TYR A 84 2.32 7.15 4.32
CA TYR A 84 2.64 5.73 4.42
C TYR A 84 3.96 5.43 3.71
N GLN A 85 4.85 4.69 4.37
CA GLN A 85 6.09 4.25 3.75
C GLN A 85 5.76 3.36 2.53
N PRO A 86 6.46 3.50 1.39
CA PRO A 86 6.29 2.56 0.29
C PRO A 86 6.81 1.15 0.66
N GLN A 87 5.97 0.12 0.48
CA GLN A 87 6.37 -1.28 0.63
C GLN A 87 5.99 -2.09 -0.59
N LEU A 88 6.76 -3.16 -0.84
CA LEU A 88 6.58 -4.06 -1.98
C LEU A 88 5.16 -4.62 -2.07
N THR A 89 4.50 -4.86 -0.93
CA THR A 89 3.16 -5.45 -0.89
C THR A 89 2.10 -4.59 -1.58
N TRP A 90 1.91 -3.35 -1.12
CA TRP A 90 0.88 -2.47 -1.68
C TRP A 90 1.31 -1.86 -3.02
N LEU A 91 2.61 -1.65 -3.26
CA LEU A 91 3.13 -1.23 -4.56
C LEU A 91 2.87 -2.28 -5.63
N ALA A 92 3.11 -3.57 -5.35
CA ALA A 92 2.76 -4.64 -6.28
C ALA A 92 1.25 -4.72 -6.51
N SER A 93 0.44 -4.50 -5.48
CA SER A 93 -1.02 -4.49 -5.60
C SER A 93 -1.53 -3.36 -6.50
N ILE A 94 -1.05 -2.12 -6.34
CA ILE A 94 -1.45 -1.01 -7.21
C ILE A 94 -0.93 -1.21 -8.63
N ALA A 95 0.29 -1.73 -8.81
CA ALA A 95 0.82 -2.08 -10.12
C ALA A 95 -0.06 -3.12 -10.82
N ASN A 96 -0.57 -4.13 -10.09
CA ASN A 96 -1.42 -5.17 -10.65
C ASN A 96 -2.76 -4.62 -11.16
N ARG A 97 -3.32 -3.66 -10.40
CA ARG A 97 -4.52 -2.93 -10.82
C ARG A 97 -4.25 -2.09 -12.06
N GLY A 98 -3.15 -1.33 -12.05
CA GLY A 98 -2.76 -0.47 -13.18
C GLY A 98 -2.52 -1.26 -14.47
N THR A 99 -1.76 -2.36 -14.40
CA THR A 99 -1.51 -3.23 -15.56
C THR A 99 -2.80 -3.91 -16.04
N GLY A 100 -3.65 -4.38 -15.12
CA GLY A 100 -4.93 -4.99 -15.46
C GLY A 100 -5.85 -4.04 -16.21
N VAL A 101 -6.07 -2.84 -15.67
CA VAL A 101 -6.88 -1.79 -16.32
C VAL A 101 -6.28 -1.42 -17.68
N GLY A 102 -4.97 -1.18 -17.76
CA GLY A 102 -4.30 -0.82 -19.01
C GLY A 102 -4.48 -1.89 -20.10
N LEU A 103 -4.25 -3.17 -19.76
CA LEU A 103 -4.44 -4.28 -20.69
C LEU A 103 -5.90 -4.44 -21.12
N SER A 104 -6.86 -4.30 -20.19
CA SER A 104 -8.28 -4.34 -20.52
C SER A 104 -8.68 -3.21 -21.46
N VAL A 105 -8.25 -1.97 -21.21
CA VAL A 105 -8.53 -0.83 -22.09
C VAL A 105 -7.97 -1.05 -23.48
N LEU A 106 -6.74 -1.57 -23.61
CA LEU A 106 -6.14 -1.89 -24.91
C LEU A 106 -6.91 -3.00 -25.63
N MET A 107 -7.27 -4.08 -24.93
CA MET A 107 -7.99 -5.20 -25.50
C MET A 107 -9.40 -4.80 -25.97
N TYR A 108 -10.19 -4.16 -25.11
CA TYR A 108 -11.54 -3.71 -25.46
C TYR A 108 -11.50 -2.58 -26.49
N GLY A 109 -10.55 -1.65 -26.37
CA GLY A 109 -10.36 -0.57 -27.35
C GLY A 109 -10.05 -1.12 -28.75
N TRP A 110 -9.15 -2.11 -28.83
CA TRP A 110 -8.85 -2.79 -30.10
C TRP A 110 -10.07 -3.54 -30.66
N ALA A 111 -10.76 -4.31 -29.83
CA ALA A 111 -11.94 -5.07 -30.26
C ALA A 111 -13.04 -4.15 -30.80
N LEU A 112 -13.31 -3.03 -30.12
CA LEU A 112 -14.29 -2.05 -30.55
C LEU A 112 -13.84 -1.30 -31.81
N ALA A 113 -12.57 -0.91 -31.90
CA ALA A 113 -12.03 -0.26 -33.09
C ALA A 113 -12.10 -1.16 -34.33
N TYR A 114 -11.75 -2.44 -34.17
CA TYR A 114 -11.83 -3.42 -35.25
C TYR A 114 -13.27 -3.66 -35.71
N LEU A 115 -14.22 -3.74 -34.77
CA LEU A 115 -15.65 -3.88 -35.08
C LEU A 115 -16.22 -2.63 -35.76
N ALA A 116 -15.89 -1.43 -35.26
CA ALA A 116 -16.43 -0.17 -35.74
C ALA A 116 -15.77 0.31 -37.05
N GLY A 117 -14.53 -0.12 -37.32
CA GLY A 117 -13.70 0.35 -38.43
C GLY A 117 -14.40 0.45 -39.78
N PRO A 118 -15.08 -0.60 -40.27
CA PRO A 118 -15.79 -0.56 -41.54
C PRO A 118 -16.91 0.48 -41.60
N TYR A 119 -17.57 0.77 -40.47
CA TYR A 119 -18.68 1.73 -40.40
C TYR A 119 -18.21 3.18 -40.38
N VAL A 120 -16.93 3.43 -40.12
CA VAL A 120 -16.32 4.78 -40.08
C VAL A 120 -15.29 4.98 -41.20
N GLY A 121 -15.22 4.09 -42.19
CA GLY A 121 -14.32 4.19 -43.34
C GLY A 121 -12.85 3.86 -43.05
N LEU A 122 -12.59 3.05 -42.01
CA LEU A 122 -11.25 2.61 -41.59
C LEU A 122 -10.99 1.12 -41.90
N ASP A 123 -11.79 0.51 -42.76
CA ASP A 123 -11.67 -0.90 -43.17
C ASP A 123 -10.28 -1.24 -43.73
N THR A 124 -9.74 -0.37 -44.59
CA THR A 124 -8.41 -0.56 -45.19
C THR A 124 -7.28 -0.46 -44.17
N VAL A 125 -7.41 0.41 -43.16
CA VAL A 125 -6.40 0.62 -42.11
C VAL A 125 -6.36 -0.57 -41.14
N PHE A 126 -7.51 -1.19 -40.85
CA PHE A 126 -7.57 -2.36 -39.97
C PHE A 126 -7.38 -3.70 -40.69
N SER A 127 -7.17 -3.68 -42.02
CA SER A 127 -6.80 -4.87 -42.78
C SER A 127 -5.47 -5.45 -42.28
N SER A 128 -5.42 -6.77 -42.09
CA SER A 128 -4.20 -7.47 -41.69
C SER A 128 -3.02 -7.19 -42.62
N ALA A 129 -3.28 -7.04 -43.93
CA ALA A 129 -2.23 -6.74 -44.91
C ALA A 129 -1.59 -5.38 -44.66
N TYR A 130 -2.42 -4.34 -44.46
CA TYR A 130 -1.96 -2.98 -44.16
C TYR A 130 -1.21 -2.92 -42.84
N LEU A 131 -1.72 -3.58 -41.78
CA LEU A 131 -1.08 -3.58 -40.47
C LEU A 131 0.29 -4.25 -40.48
N VAL A 132 0.45 -5.36 -41.22
CA VAL A 132 1.73 -6.05 -41.36
C VAL A 132 2.72 -5.20 -42.16
N GLU A 133 2.29 -4.59 -43.26
CA GLU A 133 3.11 -3.68 -44.06
C GLU A 133 3.54 -2.46 -43.23
N PHE A 134 2.60 -1.79 -42.57
CA PHE A 134 2.87 -0.67 -41.68
C PHE A 134 3.87 -1.06 -40.59
N ALA A 135 3.64 -2.18 -39.90
CA ALA A 135 4.55 -2.69 -38.89
C ALA A 135 5.94 -2.99 -39.48
N SER A 136 6.05 -3.47 -40.73
CA SER A 136 7.35 -3.76 -41.36
C SER A 136 8.23 -2.50 -41.47
N HIS A 137 7.64 -1.33 -41.75
CA HIS A 137 8.33 -0.06 -41.93
C HIS A 137 8.75 0.65 -40.62
N ILE A 138 8.19 0.25 -39.47
CA ILE A 138 8.57 0.86 -38.19
C ILE A 138 10.01 0.46 -37.82
N PRO A 139 10.89 1.40 -37.42
CA PRO A 139 12.25 1.09 -37.03
C PRO A 139 12.30 0.22 -35.77
N PHE A 140 13.32 -0.63 -35.68
CA PHE A 140 13.46 -1.63 -34.60
C PHE A 140 13.36 -1.02 -33.20
N TRP A 141 14.05 0.09 -32.94
CA TRP A 141 14.03 0.72 -31.61
C TRP A 141 12.61 1.15 -31.19
N LEU A 142 11.80 1.61 -32.15
CA LEU A 142 10.43 2.06 -31.89
C LEU A 142 9.49 0.85 -31.68
N LYS A 143 9.63 -0.21 -32.48
CA LYS A 143 8.95 -1.50 -32.25
C LYS A 143 9.19 -1.99 -30.83
N THR A 144 10.45 -2.05 -30.42
CA THR A 144 10.86 -2.54 -29.10
C THR A 144 10.34 -1.63 -27.98
N THR A 145 10.39 -0.31 -28.15
CA THR A 145 9.86 0.66 -27.17
C THR A 145 8.36 0.52 -26.96
N ILE A 146 7.60 0.19 -28.01
CA ILE A 146 6.15 -0.06 -27.91
C ILE A 146 5.85 -1.45 -27.33
N LYS A 147 6.57 -2.49 -27.80
CA LYS A 147 6.39 -3.88 -27.32
C LYS A 147 6.75 -4.03 -25.84
N ALA A 148 7.80 -3.38 -25.36
CA ALA A 148 8.34 -3.56 -24.01
C ALA A 148 7.34 -3.28 -22.87
N PRO A 149 6.68 -2.11 -22.79
CA PRO A 149 5.72 -1.84 -21.73
C PRO A 149 4.50 -2.77 -21.80
N LEU A 150 4.05 -3.16 -23.00
CA LEU A 150 2.96 -4.11 -23.17
C LEU A 150 3.34 -5.50 -22.66
N ALA A 151 4.51 -6.00 -23.07
CA ALA A 151 5.04 -7.28 -22.63
C ALA A 151 5.30 -7.31 -21.11
N LEU A 152 5.80 -6.21 -20.54
CA LEU A 152 6.02 -6.07 -19.11
C LEU A 152 4.71 -6.04 -18.34
N ALA A 153 3.72 -5.27 -18.81
CA ALA A 153 2.41 -5.18 -18.16
C ALA A 153 1.70 -6.53 -18.16
N ALA A 154 1.68 -7.23 -19.31
CA ALA A 154 1.12 -8.57 -19.45
C ALA A 154 1.83 -9.58 -18.54
N SER A 155 3.17 -9.64 -18.62
CA SER A 155 3.98 -10.52 -17.78
C SER A 155 3.73 -10.31 -16.29
N PHE A 156 3.81 -9.06 -15.82
CA PHE A 156 3.60 -8.73 -14.42
C PHE A 156 2.19 -9.05 -13.95
N HIS A 157 1.17 -8.66 -14.72
CA HIS A 157 -0.23 -8.93 -14.36
C HIS A 157 -0.50 -10.44 -14.26
N THR A 158 0.05 -11.25 -15.17
CA THR A 158 -0.10 -12.71 -15.14
C THR A 158 0.59 -13.33 -13.93
N TRP A 159 1.87 -13.05 -13.70
CA TRP A 159 2.61 -13.65 -12.58
C TRP A 159 2.09 -13.18 -11.22
N ASN A 160 1.79 -11.88 -11.09
CA ASN A 160 1.21 -11.37 -9.86
C ASN A 160 -0.24 -11.86 -9.69
N GLY A 161 -0.98 -12.10 -10.77
CA GLY A 161 -2.27 -12.78 -10.75
C GLY A 161 -2.20 -14.19 -10.16
N PHE A 162 -1.23 -15.02 -10.58
CA PHE A 162 -1.00 -16.33 -9.96
C PHE A 162 -0.67 -16.23 -8.47
N ARG A 163 0.12 -15.23 -8.07
CA ARG A 163 0.39 -14.95 -6.66
C ARG A 163 -0.88 -14.58 -5.89
N HIS A 164 -1.78 -13.79 -6.47
CA HIS A 164 -3.07 -13.47 -5.87
C HIS A 164 -3.96 -14.70 -5.73
N LEU A 165 -4.06 -15.54 -6.77
CA LEU A 165 -4.80 -16.81 -6.70
C LEU A 165 -4.23 -17.72 -5.60
N ALA A 166 -2.91 -17.80 -5.47
CA ALA A 166 -2.27 -18.54 -4.37
C ALA A 166 -2.68 -17.99 -2.99
N TRP A 167 -2.79 -16.66 -2.83
CA TRP A 167 -3.30 -16.04 -1.61
C TRP A 167 -4.76 -16.36 -1.34
N ASP A 168 -5.60 -16.40 -2.38
CA ASP A 168 -7.02 -16.76 -2.27
C ASP A 168 -7.20 -18.22 -1.81
N PHE A 169 -6.26 -19.10 -2.17
CA PHE A 169 -6.18 -20.48 -1.65
C PHE A 169 -5.52 -20.59 -0.26
N GLY A 170 -5.11 -19.49 0.36
CA GLY A 170 -4.49 -19.47 1.69
C GLY A 170 -2.98 -19.72 1.72
N TYR A 171 -2.30 -19.76 0.57
CA TYR A 171 -0.84 -19.91 0.50
C TYR A 171 -0.10 -18.57 0.64
N LEU A 172 1.18 -18.61 1.03
CA LEU A 172 2.11 -17.45 1.00
C LEU A 172 1.66 -16.21 1.81
N LEU A 173 0.77 -16.37 2.78
CA LEU A 173 0.21 -15.28 3.60
C LEU A 173 1.13 -14.79 4.74
N SER A 174 2.23 -15.49 5.03
CA SER A 174 3.23 -15.00 5.99
C SER A 174 4.01 -13.81 5.42
N LEU A 175 4.55 -12.95 6.28
CA LEU A 175 5.35 -11.79 5.83
C LEU A 175 6.52 -12.21 4.93
N LYS A 176 7.23 -13.28 5.30
CA LYS A 176 8.31 -13.86 4.50
C LYS A 176 7.79 -14.40 3.16
N GLY A 177 6.66 -15.10 3.16
CA GLY A 177 6.01 -15.61 1.94
C GLY A 177 5.56 -14.49 1.00
N ALA A 178 4.96 -13.43 1.55
CA ALA A 178 4.52 -12.27 0.78
C ALA A 178 5.68 -11.55 0.10
N TYR A 179 6.82 -11.35 0.77
CA TYR A 179 8.00 -10.73 0.17
C TYR A 179 8.71 -11.66 -0.82
N ALA A 180 8.90 -12.94 -0.46
CA ALA A 180 9.56 -13.91 -1.34
C ALA A 180 8.79 -14.07 -2.67
N SER A 181 7.47 -14.23 -2.59
CA SER A 181 6.62 -14.28 -3.78
C SER A 181 6.61 -12.98 -4.57
N GLY A 182 6.71 -11.82 -3.91
CA GLY A 182 6.82 -10.52 -4.58
C GLY A 182 8.09 -10.41 -5.44
N TYR A 183 9.25 -10.82 -4.91
CA TYR A 183 10.49 -10.85 -5.67
C TYR A 183 10.47 -11.91 -6.77
N ALA A 184 9.87 -13.08 -6.53
CA ALA A 184 9.70 -14.11 -7.55
C ALA A 184 8.86 -13.61 -8.74
N VAL A 185 7.77 -12.88 -8.47
CA VAL A 185 6.95 -12.22 -9.50
C VAL A 185 7.78 -11.23 -10.31
N ILE A 186 8.57 -10.37 -9.65
CA ILE A 186 9.43 -9.40 -10.35
C ILE A 186 10.41 -10.12 -11.28
N ALA A 187 11.10 -11.14 -10.79
CA ALA A 187 12.07 -11.91 -11.57
C ALA A 187 11.41 -12.61 -12.77
N ALA A 188 10.29 -13.31 -12.52
CA ALA A 188 9.54 -14.00 -13.56
C ALA A 188 9.01 -13.03 -14.62
N SER A 189 8.56 -11.83 -14.21
CA SER A 189 8.06 -10.80 -15.12
C SER A 189 9.16 -10.27 -16.03
N ILE A 190 10.35 -10.00 -15.49
CA ILE A 190 11.50 -9.54 -16.28
C ILE A 190 11.90 -10.62 -17.28
N ALA A 191 12.04 -11.87 -16.82
CA ALA A 191 12.43 -12.99 -17.67
C ALA A 191 11.44 -13.21 -18.83
N SER A 192 10.13 -13.24 -18.55
CA SER A 192 9.12 -13.41 -19.60
C SER A 192 9.04 -12.20 -20.52
N THR A 193 9.23 -10.98 -20.02
CA THR A 193 9.28 -9.77 -20.86
C THR A 193 10.43 -9.86 -21.86
N VAL A 194 11.63 -10.23 -21.40
CA VAL A 194 12.78 -10.40 -22.29
C VAL A 194 12.48 -11.49 -23.34
N GLY A 195 11.94 -12.63 -22.92
CA GLY A 195 11.53 -13.70 -23.85
C GLY A 195 10.54 -13.21 -24.93
N LEU A 196 9.50 -12.48 -24.53
CA LEU A 196 8.50 -11.92 -25.44
C LEU A 196 9.06 -10.84 -26.39
N LEU A 197 10.15 -10.17 -26.02
CA LEU A 197 10.80 -9.19 -26.88
C LEU A 197 11.70 -9.84 -27.94
N MET A 198 12.19 -11.05 -27.68
CA MET A 198 13.10 -11.80 -28.58
C MET A 198 12.37 -12.59 -29.66
N ILE A 199 11.04 -12.71 -29.57
CA ILE A 199 10.16 -13.26 -30.61
C ILE A 199 9.45 -12.14 -31.38
#